data_AF-A0A835XD88-F1
#
_entry.id   AF-A0A835XD88-F1
#
_cell.length_a   1.000
_cell.length_b   1.000
_cell.length_c   1.000
_cell.angle_alpha   90.00
_cell.angle_beta   90.00
_cell.angle_gamma   90.00
#
_symmetry.space_group_name_H-M   'P 1'
#
loop_
_entity.id
_entity.type
_entity.pdbx_description
1 polymer ?
#
loop_
_entity_poly.entity_id
_entity_poly.type
_entity_poly.pdbx_seq_one_letter_code
_entity_poly.pdbx_strand_id
1 'polypeptide(L)'
;MGSKKRFSIIFLFSIFILSSNLQPVFAEIFFPSTNFRLKGIPTFCILEANYDNIPDEIKTKWANIAKDAVIDWEKNLKDTETENNLVWDINTKIIPAGEKAPPDCN
;
A
#
# COMPACT_ATOMS: atom_id res chain seq x y z
N MET A 1 56.89 -4.73 34.34
CA MET A 1 56.31 -5.32 33.10
C MET A 1 54.96 -6.04 33.31
N GLY A 2 54.14 -5.64 34.31
CA GLY A 2 52.90 -6.36 34.68
C GLY A 2 51.59 -5.59 34.44
N SER A 3 51.60 -4.26 34.48
CA SER A 3 50.38 -3.44 34.32
C SER A 3 49.83 -3.46 32.88
N LYS A 4 50.69 -3.32 31.85
CA LYS A 4 50.28 -3.35 30.43
C LYS A 4 49.61 -4.67 30.02
N LYS A 5 50.11 -5.81 30.52
CA LYS A 5 49.52 -7.13 30.24
C LYS A 5 48.13 -7.30 30.87
N ARG A 6 47.96 -6.81 32.11
CA ARG A 6 46.65 -6.80 32.78
C ARG A 6 45.64 -5.91 32.06
N PHE A 7 46.08 -4.73 31.59
CA PHE A 7 45.23 -3.82 30.83
C PHE A 7 44.78 -4.41 29.49
N SER A 8 45.70 -5.06 28.75
CA SER A 8 45.35 -5.75 27.49
C SER A 8 44.35 -6.89 27.71
N ILE A 9 44.48 -7.66 28.80
CA ILE A 9 43.54 -8.75 29.10
C ILE A 9 42.16 -8.20 29.41
N ILE A 10 42.06 -7.15 30.23
CA ILE A 10 40.79 -6.50 30.58
C ILE A 10 40.12 -5.95 29.32
N PHE A 11 40.88 -5.27 28.46
CA PHE A 11 40.37 -4.69 27.21
C PHE A 11 39.80 -5.75 26.25
N LEU A 12 40.52 -6.86 26.07
CA LEU A 12 40.06 -8.01 25.27
C LEU A 12 38.77 -8.62 25.84
N PHE A 13 38.68 -8.75 27.17
CA PHE A 13 37.50 -9.29 27.83
C PHE A 13 36.27 -8.39 27.65
N SER A 14 36.45 -7.06 27.76
CA SER A 14 35.36 -6.10 27.50
C SER A 14 34.87 -6.12 26.05
N ILE A 15 35.75 -6.30 25.06
CA ILE A 15 35.35 -6.42 23.65
C ILE A 15 34.52 -7.68 23.43
N PHE A 16 34.94 -8.80 24.02
CA PHE A 16 34.23 -10.08 23.90
C PHE A 16 32.81 -10.02 24.50
N ILE A 17 32.66 -9.37 25.65
CA ILE A 17 31.35 -9.14 26.28
C ILE A 17 30.47 -8.22 25.40
N LEU A 18 31.04 -7.16 24.83
CA LEU A 18 30.28 -6.27 23.94
C LEU A 18 29.81 -6.99 22.67
N SER A 19 30.66 -7.82 22.06
CA SER A 19 30.29 -8.58 20.86
C SER A 19 29.22 -9.65 21.09
N SER A 20 29.18 -10.25 22.28
CA SER A 20 28.23 -11.33 22.61
C SER A 20 26.82 -10.84 22.91
N ASN A 21 26.64 -9.53 23.11
CA ASN A 21 25.34 -8.89 23.36
C ASN A 21 24.76 -8.17 22.14
N LEU A 22 25.44 -8.22 20.99
CA LEU A 22 24.90 -7.69 19.73
C LEU A 22 23.94 -8.73 19.14
N GLN A 23 22.70 -8.75 19.63
CA GLN A 23 21.62 -9.37 18.87
C GLN A 23 21.32 -8.50 17.65
N PRO A 24 21.25 -9.07 16.43
CA PRO A 24 20.76 -8.31 15.28
C PRO A 24 19.33 -7.85 15.57
N VAL A 25 19.13 -6.54 15.65
CA VAL A 25 17.79 -5.95 15.72
C VAL A 25 17.21 -6.08 14.32
N PHE A 26 16.51 -7.18 14.07
CA PHE A 26 15.62 -7.29 12.92
C PHE A 26 14.39 -6.43 13.23
N ALA A 27 14.41 -5.18 12.77
CA ALA A 27 13.16 -4.45 12.62
C ALA A 27 12.41 -5.13 11.47
N GLU A 28 11.43 -5.99 11.79
CA GLU A 28 10.41 -6.33 10.81
C GLU A 28 9.76 -5.02 10.37
N ILE A 29 9.85 -4.71 9.08
CA ILE A 29 9.19 -3.53 8.54
C ILE A 29 7.70 -3.85 8.53
N PHE A 30 7.04 -3.48 9.63
CA PHE A 30 5.61 -3.70 9.78
C PHE A 30 4.87 -2.54 9.11
N PHE A 31 4.35 -2.76 7.90
CA PHE A 31 3.54 -1.74 7.24
C PHE A 31 2.15 -1.68 7.86
N PRO A 32 1.75 -0.52 8.39
CA PRO A 32 0.45 -0.31 8.99
C PRO A 32 -0.64 -0.16 7.91
N SER A 33 -0.86 -1.14 7.05
CA SER A 33 -1.34 -0.83 5.70
C SER A 33 -2.84 -0.76 5.46
N THR A 34 -3.61 -1.54 6.22
CA THR A 34 -5.06 -1.58 6.09
C THR A 34 -5.74 -0.92 7.28
N ASN A 35 -5.16 -1.03 8.48
CA ASN A 35 -5.70 -0.48 9.73
C ASN A 35 -5.42 1.03 9.95
N PHE A 36 -4.61 1.67 9.10
CA PHE A 36 -4.31 3.12 9.23
C PHE A 36 -4.85 3.95 8.07
N ARG A 37 -5.62 3.36 7.15
CA ARG A 37 -6.39 4.18 6.22
C ARG A 37 -7.41 4.98 7.05
N LEU A 38 -7.37 6.30 6.95
CA LEU A 38 -8.28 7.21 7.69
C LEU A 38 -9.77 6.94 7.38
N LYS A 39 -10.03 6.33 6.22
CA LYS A 39 -11.30 5.80 5.74
C LYS A 39 -10.99 4.42 5.12
N GLY A 40 -11.97 3.53 4.98
CA GLY A 40 -11.75 2.19 4.38
C GLY A 40 -11.20 2.21 2.95
N ILE A 41 -11.24 1.08 2.25
CA ILE A 41 -10.82 0.99 0.84
C ILE A 41 -11.57 2.06 0.01
N PRO A 42 -10.88 2.95 -0.74
CA PRO A 42 -11.50 4.01 -1.51
C PRO A 42 -12.28 3.39 -2.67
N THR A 43 -13.40 4.02 -3.01
CA THR A 43 -14.22 3.63 -4.16
C THR A 43 -14.03 4.64 -5.28
N PHE A 44 -13.57 4.17 -6.44
CA PHE A 44 -13.53 4.96 -7.66
C PHE A 44 -14.86 4.83 -8.39
N CYS A 45 -15.57 5.95 -8.53
CA CYS A 45 -16.91 5.96 -9.08
C CYS A 45 -16.92 6.52 -10.49
N ILE A 46 -17.49 5.75 -11.41
CA ILE A 46 -17.50 6.01 -12.84
C ILE A 46 -18.93 6.37 -13.21
N LEU A 47 -19.16 7.63 -13.53
CA LEU A 47 -20.46 8.12 -13.95
C LEU A 47 -20.66 7.81 -15.43
N GLU A 48 -21.70 7.05 -15.77
CA GLU A 48 -22.11 6.88 -17.16
C GLU A 48 -22.53 8.23 -17.75
N ALA A 49 -22.22 8.42 -19.03
CA ALA A 49 -22.45 9.69 -19.70
C ALA A 49 -23.96 9.94 -19.89
N ASN A 50 -24.48 11.04 -19.34
CA ASN A 50 -25.90 11.39 -19.43
C ASN A 50 -26.21 12.26 -20.67
N TYR A 51 -26.00 11.69 -21.86
CA TYR A 51 -26.31 12.35 -23.13
C TYR A 51 -27.34 11.55 -23.94
N ASP A 52 -28.44 12.20 -24.30
CA ASP A 52 -29.56 11.55 -25.03
C ASP A 52 -29.20 11.18 -26.47
N ASN A 53 -28.18 11.82 -27.05
CA ASN A 53 -27.72 11.57 -28.42
C ASN A 53 -26.71 10.41 -28.53
N ILE A 54 -26.34 9.78 -27.41
CA ILE A 54 -25.40 8.67 -27.37
C ILE A 54 -26.17 7.38 -27.05
N PRO A 55 -26.00 6.29 -27.83
CA PRO A 55 -26.59 5.00 -27.51
C PRO A 55 -26.09 4.46 -26.16
N ASP A 56 -26.97 3.80 -25.40
CA ASP A 56 -26.63 3.27 -24.07
C ASP A 56 -25.48 2.25 -24.10
N GLU A 57 -25.39 1.44 -25.17
CA GLU A 57 -24.27 0.52 -25.37
C GLU A 57 -22.91 1.25 -25.40
N ILE A 58 -22.85 2.44 -26.01
CA ILE A 58 -21.63 3.25 -26.08
C ILE A 58 -21.31 3.86 -24.71
N LYS A 59 -22.33 4.33 -23.97
CA LYS A 59 -22.16 4.85 -22.61
C LYS A 59 -21.58 3.79 -21.68
N THR A 60 -22.18 2.60 -21.67
CA THR A 60 -21.72 1.46 -20.86
C THR A 60 -20.34 1.00 -21.31
N LYS A 61 -20.05 0.98 -22.61
CA LYS A 61 -18.70 0.66 -23.11
C LYS A 61 -17.65 1.63 -22.56
N TRP A 62 -17.91 2.93 -22.58
CA TRP A 62 -16.97 3.91 -22.02
C TRP A 62 -16.79 3.77 -20.52
N ALA A 63 -17.88 3.52 -19.78
CA ALA A 63 -17.80 3.28 -18.35
C ALA A 63 -16.98 2.02 -18.01
N ASN A 64 -17.13 0.95 -18.80
CA ASN A 64 -16.31 -0.25 -18.66
C ASN A 64 -14.84 0.01 -18.99
N ILE A 65 -14.51 0.78 -20.03
CA ILE A 65 -13.13 1.16 -20.33
C ILE A 65 -12.50 1.92 -19.15
N ALA A 66 -13.24 2.87 -18.56
CA ALA A 66 -12.77 3.59 -17.39
C ALA A 66 -12.57 2.67 -16.18
N LYS A 67 -13.46 1.68 -15.99
CA LYS A 67 -13.34 0.67 -14.93
C LYS A 67 -12.10 -0.18 -15.11
N ASP A 68 -11.87 -0.68 -16.33
CA ASP A 68 -10.72 -1.51 -16.64
C ASP A 68 -9.41 -0.75 -16.43
N ALA A 69 -9.36 0.54 -16.80
CA ALA A 69 -8.20 1.38 -16.54
C ALA A 69 -7.88 1.54 -15.05
N VAL A 70 -8.90 1.63 -14.18
CA VAL A 70 -8.70 1.69 -12.72
C VAL A 70 -8.21 0.36 -12.17
N ILE A 71 -8.76 -0.76 -12.67
CA ILE A 71 -8.33 -2.11 -12.27
C ILE A 71 -6.87 -2.35 -12.70
N ASP A 72 -6.50 -1.95 -13.92
CA ASP A 72 -5.13 -2.05 -14.40
C ASP A 72 -4.18 -1.16 -13.58
N TRP A 73 -4.63 0.04 -13.21
CA TRP A 73 -3.85 0.93 -12.34
C TRP A 73 -3.63 0.33 -10.94
N GLU A 74 -4.68 -0.20 -10.30
CA GLU A 74 -4.58 -0.93 -9.03
C GLU A 74 -3.58 -2.09 -9.15
N LYS A 75 -3.71 -2.91 -10.19
CA LYS A 75 -2.82 -4.04 -10.41
C LYS A 75 -1.36 -3.59 -10.53
N ASN A 76 -1.08 -2.56 -11.32
CA ASN A 76 0.28 -2.05 -11.51
C ASN A 76 0.87 -1.52 -10.19
N LEU A 77 0.07 -0.87 -9.34
CA LEU A 77 0.51 -0.41 -8.02
C LEU A 77 0.77 -1.57 -7.06
N LYS A 78 -0.05 -2.62 -7.11
CA LYS A 78 0.14 -3.85 -6.33
C LYS A 78 1.39 -4.61 -6.76
N ASP A 79 1.64 -4.69 -8.06
CA ASP A 79 2.77 -5.42 -8.63
C ASP A 79 4.12 -4.72 -8.30
N THR A 80 4.13 -3.40 -8.07
CA THR A 80 5.32 -2.64 -7.68
C THR A 80 5.59 -2.61 -6.17
N GLU A 81 4.63 -3.06 -5.36
CA GLU A 81 4.70 -3.04 -3.90
C GLU A 81 5.03 -4.43 -3.33
N THR A 82 6.27 -4.60 -2.89
CA THR A 82 6.80 -5.92 -2.49
C THR A 82 6.48 -6.31 -1.06
N GLU A 83 6.18 -5.35 -0.19
CA GLU A 83 6.07 -5.58 1.25
C GLU A 83 4.61 -5.65 1.67
N ASN A 84 3.74 -4.81 1.07
CA ASN A 84 2.32 -4.88 1.35
C ASN A 84 1.45 -4.28 0.22
N ASN A 85 1.06 -5.13 -0.72
CA ASN A 85 0.25 -4.71 -1.87
C ASN A 85 -1.19 -4.27 -1.51
N LEU A 86 -1.71 -4.69 -0.34
CA LEU A 86 -3.07 -4.37 0.11
C LEU A 86 -3.28 -2.87 0.36
N VAL A 87 -2.22 -2.08 0.50
CA VAL A 87 -2.34 -0.61 0.58
C VAL A 87 -2.90 0.02 -0.70
N TRP A 88 -2.84 -0.71 -1.81
CA TRP A 88 -3.31 -0.27 -3.11
C TRP A 88 -4.67 -0.84 -3.50
N ASP A 89 -5.36 -1.56 -2.60
CA ASP A 89 -6.73 -2.00 -2.86
C ASP A 89 -7.64 -0.80 -3.21
N ILE A 90 -8.42 -0.95 -4.28
CA ILE A 90 -9.40 0.03 -4.79
C ILE A 90 -10.72 -0.69 -5.08
N ASN A 91 -11.84 -0.10 -4.66
CA ASN A 91 -13.17 -0.52 -5.11
C ASN A 91 -13.56 0.26 -6.36
N THR A 92 -14.35 -0.34 -7.25
CA THR A 92 -14.90 0.36 -8.43
C THR A 92 -16.41 0.24 -8.50
N LYS A 93 -17.08 1.32 -8.93
CA LYS A 93 -18.53 1.34 -9.08
C LYS A 93 -18.91 2.16 -10.31
N ILE A 94 -19.73 1.57 -11.18
CA ILE A 94 -20.35 2.32 -12.29
C ILE A 94 -21.69 2.83 -11.79
N ILE A 95 -21.94 4.13 -11.99
CA ILE A 95 -23.19 4.80 -11.66
C ILE A 95 -23.91 5.05 -12.98
N PRO A 96 -25.11 4.47 -13.17
CA PRO A 96 -25.88 4.65 -14.39
C PRO A 96 -26.23 6.11 -14.67
N ALA A 97 -26.44 6.43 -15.96
CA ALA A 97 -26.76 7.78 -16.38
C ALA A 97 -28.04 8.29 -15.68
N GLY A 98 -27.97 9.50 -15.11
CA GLY A 98 -29.09 10.12 -14.40
C GLY A 98 -29.28 9.67 -12.95
N GLU A 99 -28.50 8.70 -12.46
CA GLU A 99 -28.51 8.32 -11.05
C GLU A 99 -27.62 9.24 -10.20
N LYS A 100 -28.03 9.44 -8.95
CA LYS A 100 -27.24 10.20 -7.98
C LYS A 100 -26.09 9.35 -7.46
N ALA A 101 -24.89 9.93 -7.42
CA ALA A 101 -23.74 9.28 -6.82
C ALA A 101 -24.01 8.91 -5.34
N PRO A 102 -23.76 7.65 -4.94
CA PRO A 102 -23.98 7.20 -3.58
C PRO A 102 -22.93 7.81 -2.63
N PRO A 103 -23.14 7.75 -1.29
CA PRO A 103 -22.28 8.44 -0.33
C PRO A 103 -20.82 7.99 -0.34
N ASP A 104 -20.56 6.74 -0.74
CA ASP A 104 -19.23 6.14 -0.94
C ASP A 104 -18.50 6.67 -2.18
N CYS A 105 -19.16 7.52 -2.98
CA CYS A 105 -18.62 8.17 -4.17
C CYS A 105 -18.38 9.68 -4.01
N ASN A 106 -18.49 10.22 -2.77
CA ASN A 106 -18.33 11.66 -2.46
C ASN A 106 -17.11 11.94 -1.58
#